data_AF-A0A8J5NE08-F1
#
_entry.id   AF-A0A8J5NE08-F1
#
_cell.length_a   1.000
_cell.length_b   1.000
_cell.length_c   1.000
_cell.angle_alpha   90.00
_cell.angle_beta   90.00
_cell.angle_gamma   90.00
#
_symmetry.space_group_name_H-M   'P 1'
#
loop_
_entity.id
_entity.type
_entity.pdbx_description
1 polymer ?
#
loop_
_entity_poly.entity_id
_entity_poly.type
_entity_poly.pdbx_seq_one_letter_code
_entity_poly.pdbx_strand_id
1 'polypeptide(L)'
;MRNALCFFCHQDLGQQYHQVQTLGMDKHVRQAAELLEDTALLAQLSEGDMMAREAKYHKRCLTFLYNSARAVSETEKRGTTYEIVVSSVVLAELVSYIEGTTDDKISAPVFKLSDLVKLYTQRMKEHGIKLNQRVHSTRLKERILAQFPNMQEHNMGRDIILAFEDDKGDALAKACEYDHDNDAVHLLRAAQIVRRDMFTEGQGFTGSFSDKCQENSVSTLLMTLVSMILEGPSIDSPRQRSAASLTIAQLLKYNS
;
A
#
# COMPACT_ATOMS: atom_id res chain seq x y z
N MET A 1 21.68 -38.08 -46.40
CA MET A 1 20.50 -37.40 -45.82
C MET A 1 20.92 -35.98 -45.51
N ARG A 2 20.23 -34.95 -46.02
CA ARG A 2 20.53 -33.55 -45.64
C ARG A 2 20.11 -33.39 -44.18
N ASN A 3 21.05 -33.01 -43.30
CA ASN A 3 20.72 -32.66 -41.94
C ASN A 3 19.75 -31.46 -41.96
N ALA A 4 18.73 -31.49 -41.10
CA ALA A 4 17.80 -30.38 -40.99
C ALA A 4 18.52 -29.19 -40.32
N LEU A 5 18.38 -28.00 -40.90
CA LEU A 5 18.97 -26.77 -40.37
C LEU A 5 17.98 -26.05 -39.46
N CYS A 6 18.50 -25.36 -38.45
CA CYS A 6 17.72 -24.52 -37.57
C CYS A 6 17.22 -23.29 -38.33
N PHE A 7 15.92 -23.03 -38.23
CA PHE A 7 15.26 -21.89 -38.86
C PHE A 7 15.88 -20.54 -38.46
N PHE A 8 16.38 -20.39 -37.23
CA PHE A 8 16.90 -19.11 -36.74
C PHE A 8 18.40 -18.90 -36.96
N CYS A 9 19.22 -19.95 -36.75
CA CYS A 9 20.68 -19.81 -36.78
C CYS A 9 21.34 -20.49 -37.98
N HIS A 10 20.57 -21.18 -38.83
CA HIS A 10 21.04 -21.88 -40.03
C HIS A 10 22.13 -22.95 -39.77
N GLN A 11 22.32 -23.37 -38.52
CA GLN A 11 23.21 -24.45 -38.11
C GLN A 11 22.46 -25.78 -38.04
N ASP A 12 23.19 -26.90 -38.12
CA ASP A 12 22.65 -28.25 -37.97
C ASP A 12 21.90 -28.42 -36.63
N LEU A 13 20.72 -29.02 -36.70
CA LEU A 13 19.83 -29.22 -35.54
C LEU A 13 20.27 -30.33 -34.59
N GLY A 14 21.21 -31.18 -35.00
CA GLY A 14 21.58 -32.38 -34.26
C GLY A 14 20.36 -33.26 -33.95
N GLN A 15 20.36 -33.90 -32.78
CA GLN A 15 19.26 -34.78 -32.34
C GLN A 15 18.17 -34.06 -31.51
N GLN A 16 18.44 -32.86 -30.98
CA GLN A 16 17.53 -32.13 -30.10
C GLN A 16 16.99 -30.87 -30.76
N TYR A 17 15.85 -31.01 -31.44
CA TYR A 17 15.16 -29.92 -32.11
C TYR A 17 13.67 -29.91 -31.81
N HIS A 18 13.07 -28.77 -32.06
CA HIS A 18 11.62 -28.60 -32.04
C HIS A 18 11.13 -28.28 -33.44
N GLN A 19 9.91 -28.71 -33.75
CA GLN A 19 9.20 -28.36 -34.97
C GLN A 19 8.03 -27.45 -34.62
N VAL A 20 7.73 -26.49 -35.49
CA VAL A 20 6.57 -25.61 -35.30
C VAL A 20 5.29 -26.42 -35.42
N GLN A 21 4.45 -26.37 -34.38
CA GLN A 21 3.18 -27.11 -34.29
C GLN A 21 1.96 -26.19 -34.09
N THR A 22 2.15 -24.87 -33.93
CA THR A 22 1.07 -23.93 -33.63
C THR A 22 1.06 -22.75 -34.60
N LEU A 23 -0.12 -22.40 -35.12
CA LEU A 23 -0.30 -21.30 -36.07
C LEU A 23 0.07 -19.93 -35.47
N GLY A 24 -0.05 -19.79 -34.15
CA GLY A 24 0.33 -18.55 -33.45
C GLY A 24 1.83 -18.30 -33.42
N MET A 25 2.67 -19.31 -33.66
CA MET A 25 4.12 -19.17 -33.52
C MET A 25 4.73 -18.26 -34.60
N ASP A 26 4.30 -18.36 -35.86
CA ASP A 26 4.79 -17.47 -36.95
C ASP A 26 4.53 -16.00 -36.61
N LYS A 27 3.30 -15.69 -36.18
CA LYS A 27 2.90 -14.33 -35.79
C LYS A 27 3.82 -13.75 -34.71
N HIS A 28 4.11 -14.52 -33.66
CA HIS A 28 4.96 -14.05 -32.57
C HIS A 28 6.42 -13.87 -33.00
N VAL A 29 6.94 -14.78 -33.83
CA VAL A 29 8.29 -14.68 -34.38
C VAL A 29 8.41 -13.48 -35.32
N ARG A 30 7.39 -13.22 -36.16
CA ARG A 30 7.34 -12.06 -37.06
C ARG A 30 7.32 -10.75 -36.28
N GLN A 31 6.48 -10.65 -35.25
CA GLN A 31 6.47 -9.48 -34.35
C GLN A 31 7.82 -9.24 -33.68
N ALA A 32 8.49 -10.31 -33.24
CA ALA A 32 9.83 -10.19 -32.65
C ALA A 32 10.89 -9.76 -33.68
N ALA A 33 10.81 -10.28 -34.91
CA ALA A 33 11.72 -9.93 -35.99
C ALA A 33 11.52 -8.47 -36.47
N GLU A 34 10.27 -8.00 -36.56
CA GLU A 34 9.93 -6.60 -36.85
C GLU A 34 10.49 -5.66 -35.78
N LEU A 35 10.28 -5.99 -34.50
CA LEU A 35 10.78 -5.17 -33.38
C LEU A 35 12.32 -5.11 -33.33
N LEU A 36 12.99 -6.19 -33.73
CA LEU A 36 14.45 -6.27 -33.76
C LEU A 36 15.06 -5.75 -35.06
N GLU A 37 14.24 -5.34 -36.03
CA GLU A 37 14.66 -5.01 -37.41
C GLU A 37 15.53 -6.13 -38.03
N ASP A 38 15.25 -7.39 -37.70
CA ASP A 38 15.98 -8.56 -38.20
C ASP A 38 15.54 -8.87 -39.64
N THR A 39 16.12 -8.11 -40.57
CA THR A 39 15.80 -8.19 -42.01
C THR A 39 16.05 -9.56 -42.62
N ALA A 40 17.02 -10.33 -42.09
CA ALA A 40 17.30 -11.68 -42.54
C ALA A 40 16.18 -12.64 -42.16
N LEU A 41 15.74 -12.59 -40.90
CA LEU A 41 14.62 -13.39 -40.41
C LEU A 41 13.30 -12.98 -41.09
N LEU A 42 13.08 -11.69 -41.32
CA LEU A 42 11.90 -11.19 -42.05
C LEU A 42 11.86 -11.66 -43.51
N ALA A 43 13.00 -11.64 -44.21
CA ALA A 43 13.09 -12.17 -45.56
C ALA A 43 12.75 -13.67 -45.59
N GLN A 44 13.27 -14.44 -44.64
CA GLN A 44 12.97 -15.86 -44.52
C GLN A 44 11.48 -16.13 -44.22
N LEU A 45 10.85 -15.31 -43.37
CA LEU A 45 9.41 -15.38 -43.07
C LEU A 45 8.52 -14.89 -44.23
N SER A 46 9.08 -14.21 -45.24
CA SER A 46 8.33 -13.78 -46.43
C SER A 46 8.11 -14.91 -47.44
N GLU A 47 8.97 -15.94 -47.41
CA GLU A 47 8.89 -17.10 -48.31
C GLU A 47 7.72 -18.05 -47.96
N GLY A 48 7.11 -17.88 -46.78
CA GLY A 48 5.97 -18.67 -46.32
C GLY A 48 5.95 -18.83 -44.79
N ASP A 49 4.76 -19.14 -44.25
CA ASP A 49 4.57 -19.35 -42.80
C ASP A 49 5.45 -20.51 -42.28
N MET A 50 6.05 -20.31 -41.11
CA MET A 50 6.87 -21.31 -40.42
C MET A 50 6.21 -22.71 -40.33
N MET A 51 4.89 -22.79 -40.15
CA MET A 51 4.17 -24.07 -40.11
C MET A 51 4.11 -24.74 -41.48
N ALA A 52 3.79 -23.99 -42.54
CA ALA A 52 3.72 -24.50 -43.91
C ALA A 52 5.08 -25.00 -44.40
N ARG A 53 6.16 -24.41 -43.88
CA ARG A 53 7.54 -24.82 -44.16
C ARG A 53 8.05 -25.94 -43.25
N GLU A 54 7.21 -26.47 -42.36
CA GLU A 54 7.59 -27.44 -41.34
C GLU A 54 8.86 -27.03 -40.58
N ALA A 55 8.98 -25.74 -40.24
CA ALA A 55 10.19 -25.15 -39.71
C ALA A 55 10.66 -25.87 -38.44
N LYS A 56 11.95 -26.20 -38.39
CA LYS A 56 12.61 -26.84 -37.25
C LYS A 56 13.63 -25.91 -36.63
N TYR A 57 13.75 -25.91 -35.31
CA TYR A 57 14.55 -24.92 -34.60
C TYR A 57 15.15 -25.45 -33.28
N HIS A 58 16.23 -24.81 -32.84
CA HIS A 58 16.73 -24.96 -31.49
C HIS A 58 15.88 -24.16 -30.50
N LYS A 59 15.45 -24.79 -29.39
CA LYS A 59 14.73 -24.10 -28.31
C LYS A 59 15.44 -22.84 -27.83
N ARG A 60 16.77 -22.90 -27.71
CA ARG A 60 17.62 -21.79 -27.27
C ARG A 60 17.57 -20.59 -28.22
N CYS A 61 17.49 -20.81 -29.53
CA CYS A 61 17.41 -19.74 -30.51
C CYS A 61 16.08 -18.98 -30.43
N LEU A 62 14.97 -19.70 -30.28
CA LEU A 62 13.66 -19.06 -30.08
C LEU A 62 13.62 -18.25 -28.78
N THR A 63 14.13 -18.83 -27.68
CA THR A 63 14.24 -18.13 -26.40
C THR A 63 15.10 -16.87 -26.52
N PHE A 64 16.22 -16.96 -27.25
CA PHE A 64 17.09 -15.82 -27.49
C PHE A 64 16.37 -14.70 -28.24
N LEU A 65 15.68 -15.02 -29.34
CA LEU A 65 14.89 -14.05 -30.12
C LEU A 65 13.88 -13.31 -29.23
N TYR A 66 13.07 -14.03 -28.45
CA TYR A 66 12.08 -13.42 -27.57
C TYR A 66 12.70 -12.64 -26.41
N ASN A 67 13.87 -13.02 -25.92
CA ASN A 67 14.57 -12.26 -24.89
C ASN A 67 15.13 -10.96 -25.46
N SER A 68 15.71 -11.00 -26.66
CA SER A 68 16.20 -9.81 -27.35
C SER A 68 15.06 -8.83 -27.66
N ALA A 69 13.94 -9.33 -28.20
CA ALA A 69 12.77 -8.50 -28.47
C ALA A 69 12.20 -7.86 -27.18
N ARG A 70 12.16 -8.62 -26.08
CA ARG A 70 11.76 -8.07 -24.76
C ARG A 70 12.71 -6.97 -24.29
N ALA A 71 14.02 -7.16 -24.42
CA ALA A 71 15.01 -6.15 -24.04
C ALA A 71 14.83 -4.85 -24.83
N VAL A 72 14.59 -4.93 -26.15
CA VAL A 72 14.33 -3.76 -27.00
C VAL A 72 13.04 -3.04 -26.61
N SER A 73 11.96 -3.80 -26.39
CA SER A 73 10.69 -3.24 -25.89
C SER A 73 10.84 -2.57 -24.51
N GLU A 74 11.74 -3.07 -23.65
CA GLU A 74 12.04 -2.47 -22.35
C GLU A 74 12.89 -1.20 -22.47
N THR A 75 13.79 -1.11 -23.45
CA THR A 75 14.51 0.14 -23.76
C THR A 75 13.60 1.21 -24.36
N GLU A 76 12.62 0.85 -25.21
CA GLU A 76 11.60 1.78 -25.68
C GLU A 76 10.63 2.23 -24.56
N LYS A 77 10.49 1.42 -23.49
CA LYS A 77 9.74 1.77 -22.27
C LYS A 77 10.53 2.61 -21.27
N ARG A 78 11.85 2.78 -21.44
CA ARG A 78 12.56 3.85 -20.72
C ARG A 78 12.09 5.14 -21.37
N GLY A 79 11.23 5.87 -20.65
CA GLY A 79 10.50 7.03 -21.16
C GLY A 79 11.32 7.94 -22.05
N THR A 80 10.66 8.57 -23.02
CA THR A 80 11.29 9.54 -23.93
C THR A 80 12.14 10.54 -23.15
N THR A 81 13.19 11.11 -23.76
CA THR A 81 14.00 12.17 -23.13
C THR A 81 13.11 13.26 -22.52
N TYR A 82 11.99 13.57 -23.15
CA TYR A 82 10.96 14.48 -22.64
C TYR A 82 10.27 13.97 -21.36
N GLU A 83 9.84 12.71 -21.30
CA GLU A 83 9.23 12.11 -20.10
C GLU A 83 10.19 12.11 -18.90
N ILE A 84 11.48 11.85 -19.14
CA ILE A 84 12.52 11.92 -18.10
C ILE A 84 12.64 13.36 -17.58
N VAL A 85 12.68 14.35 -18.47
CA VAL A 85 12.75 15.77 -18.09
C VAL A 85 11.52 16.18 -17.28
N VAL A 86 10.30 15.86 -17.75
CA VAL A 86 9.05 16.16 -17.03
C VAL A 86 9.01 15.46 -15.67
N SER A 87 9.44 14.20 -15.59
CA SER A 87 9.55 13.44 -14.34
C SER A 87 10.49 14.10 -13.33
N SER A 88 11.54 14.78 -13.78
CA SER A 88 12.44 15.56 -12.92
C SER A 88 11.80 16.86 -12.46
N VAL A 89 11.10 17.58 -13.36
CA VAL A 89 10.36 18.82 -13.03
C VAL A 89 9.27 18.55 -12.00
N VAL A 90 8.44 17.53 -12.23
CA VAL A 90 7.34 17.16 -11.32
C VAL A 90 7.88 16.70 -9.96
N LEU A 91 9.03 16.02 -9.91
CA LEU A 91 9.67 15.69 -8.64
C LEU A 91 10.08 16.98 -7.89
N ALA A 92 10.69 17.95 -8.58
CA ALA A 92 11.08 19.21 -7.97
C ALA A 92 9.88 20.00 -7.43
N GLU A 93 8.75 20.00 -8.14
CA GLU A 93 7.50 20.60 -7.64
C GLU A 93 6.99 19.88 -6.39
N LEU A 94 7.07 18.55 -6.34
CA LEU A 94 6.66 17.76 -5.18
C LEU A 94 7.57 18.01 -3.96
N VAL A 95 8.89 18.17 -4.19
CA VAL A 95 9.85 18.56 -3.16
C VAL A 95 9.50 19.93 -2.60
N SER A 96 9.25 20.92 -3.46
CA SER A 96 8.87 22.27 -3.04
C SER A 96 7.56 22.29 -2.24
N TYR A 97 6.59 21.44 -2.59
CA TYR A 97 5.36 21.26 -1.82
C TYR A 97 5.62 20.70 -0.41
N ILE A 98 6.51 19.72 -0.27
CA ILE A 98 6.89 19.13 1.02
C ILE A 98 7.62 20.17 1.88
N GLU A 99 8.55 20.93 1.30
CA GLU A 99 9.26 22.01 2.01
C GLU A 99 8.28 23.10 2.49
N GLY A 100 7.39 23.56 1.61
CA GLY A 100 6.42 24.60 1.96
C GLY A 100 5.44 24.18 3.07
N THR A 101 5.16 22.89 3.22
CA THR A 101 4.30 22.37 4.30
C THR A 101 5.04 22.20 5.64
N THR A 102 6.38 22.16 5.63
CA THR A 102 7.18 22.16 6.87
C THR A 102 7.32 23.54 7.51
N ASP A 103 7.24 24.61 6.71
CA ASP A 103 7.40 25.99 7.21
C ASP A 103 6.20 26.49 8.05
N ASP A 104 5.06 25.82 8.00
CA ASP A 104 3.81 26.30 8.61
C ASP A 104 3.75 26.17 10.14
N LYS A 105 4.76 25.61 10.83
CA LYS A 105 5.01 25.58 12.31
C LYS A 105 3.86 25.18 13.25
N ILE A 106 2.65 24.95 12.77
CA ILE A 106 1.46 24.66 13.57
C ILE A 106 1.41 23.16 13.94
N SER A 107 2.02 22.29 13.12
CA SER A 107 2.04 20.85 13.36
C SER A 107 3.09 20.16 12.49
N ALA A 108 3.74 19.14 13.05
CA ALA A 108 4.52 18.14 12.34
C ALA A 108 3.78 17.61 11.09
N PRO A 109 4.23 17.91 9.86
CA PRO A 109 3.55 17.45 8.66
C PRO A 109 3.83 15.96 8.42
N VAL A 110 2.77 15.25 8.06
CA VAL A 110 2.79 13.80 7.82
C VAL A 110 2.32 13.53 6.40
N PHE A 111 3.12 12.83 5.60
CA PHE A 111 2.82 12.61 4.19
C PHE A 111 2.53 11.14 3.90
N LYS A 112 1.29 10.83 3.50
CA LYS A 112 0.96 9.50 2.99
C LYS A 112 1.57 9.31 1.60
N LEU A 113 2.33 8.23 1.41
CA LEU A 113 2.95 7.91 0.13
C LEU A 113 1.90 7.76 -0.99
N SER A 114 0.73 7.22 -0.66
CA SER A 114 -0.37 7.08 -1.61
C SER A 114 -0.87 8.43 -2.15
N ASP A 115 -0.88 9.47 -1.31
CA ASP A 115 -1.29 10.81 -1.71
C ASP A 115 -0.19 11.53 -2.50
N LEU A 116 1.08 11.38 -2.11
CA LEU A 116 2.21 11.87 -2.90
C LEU A 116 2.26 11.23 -4.29
N VAL A 117 1.97 9.93 -4.40
CA VAL A 117 1.86 9.23 -5.70
C VAL A 117 0.71 9.80 -6.54
N LYS A 118 -0.44 10.14 -5.93
CA LYS A 118 -1.56 10.76 -6.66
C LYS A 118 -1.17 12.15 -7.18
N LEU A 119 -0.59 13.00 -6.33
CA LEU A 119 -0.13 14.34 -6.71
C LEU A 119 0.88 14.27 -7.86
N TYR A 120 1.90 13.40 -7.72
CA TYR A 120 2.89 13.18 -8.77
C TYR A 120 2.26 12.70 -10.08
N THR A 121 1.36 11.72 -10.01
CA THR A 121 0.66 11.16 -11.18
C THR A 121 -0.19 12.20 -11.88
N GLN A 122 -0.92 13.02 -11.12
CA GLN A 122 -1.74 14.10 -11.65
C GLN A 122 -0.86 15.13 -12.36
N ARG A 123 0.22 15.55 -11.73
CA ARG A 123 1.08 16.60 -12.26
C ARG A 123 1.86 16.18 -13.50
N MET A 124 2.23 14.89 -13.61
CA MET A 124 2.76 14.29 -14.86
C MET A 124 1.75 14.39 -16.01
N LYS A 125 0.46 14.13 -15.74
CA LYS A 125 -0.61 14.24 -16.75
C LYS A 125 -0.84 15.69 -17.20
N GLU A 126 -0.78 16.63 -16.27
CA GLU A 126 -0.90 18.07 -16.57
C GLU A 126 0.22 18.57 -17.48
N HIS A 127 1.41 17.95 -17.43
CA HIS A 127 2.52 18.19 -18.37
C HIS A 127 2.43 17.38 -19.68
N GLY A 128 1.27 16.76 -19.94
CA GLY A 128 0.98 16.05 -21.20
C GLY A 128 1.51 14.61 -21.27
N ILE A 129 2.02 14.03 -20.16
CA ILE A 129 2.49 12.65 -20.16
C ILE A 129 1.31 11.67 -20.06
N LYS A 130 1.19 10.78 -21.05
CA LYS A 130 0.25 9.67 -21.03
C LYS A 130 0.83 8.50 -20.24
N LEU A 131 0.37 8.35 -18.99
CA LEU A 131 0.78 7.25 -18.12
C LEU A 131 -0.01 5.98 -18.48
N ASN A 132 0.63 5.08 -19.23
CA ASN A 132 0.06 3.78 -19.60
C ASN A 132 0.16 2.73 -18.47
N GLN A 133 0.95 3.04 -17.43
CA GLN A 133 1.16 2.20 -16.26
C GLN A 133 1.08 3.04 -14.99
N ARG A 134 0.78 2.39 -13.87
CA ARG A 134 0.77 3.03 -12.55
C ARG A 134 2.19 3.44 -12.17
N VAL A 135 2.34 4.65 -11.64
CA VAL A 135 3.63 5.12 -11.10
C VAL A 135 4.08 4.16 -9.99
N HIS A 136 5.34 3.75 -10.05
CA HIS A 136 5.93 2.82 -9.08
C HIS A 136 6.19 3.55 -7.76
N SER A 137 5.33 3.33 -6.77
CA SER A 137 5.37 4.01 -5.47
C SER A 137 6.71 3.85 -4.76
N THR A 138 7.31 2.66 -4.79
CA THR A 138 8.64 2.41 -4.18
C THR A 138 9.72 3.29 -4.80
N ARG A 139 9.70 3.48 -6.12
CA ARG A 139 10.74 4.26 -6.82
C ARG A 139 10.56 5.75 -6.58
N LEU A 140 9.32 6.21 -6.51
CA LEU A 140 9.03 7.61 -6.15
C LEU A 140 9.45 7.89 -4.70
N LYS A 141 9.13 6.98 -3.77
CA LYS A 141 9.53 7.05 -2.36
C LYS A 141 11.05 7.19 -2.22
N GLU A 142 11.83 6.32 -2.87
CA GLU A 142 13.30 6.38 -2.86
C GLU A 142 13.83 7.72 -3.37
N ARG A 143 13.25 8.27 -4.44
CA ARG A 143 13.63 9.58 -4.98
C ARG A 143 13.33 10.72 -3.99
N ILE A 144 12.21 10.65 -3.26
CA ILE A 144 11.83 11.65 -2.26
C ILE A 144 12.76 11.58 -1.05
N LEU A 145 12.99 10.38 -0.49
CA LEU A 145 13.90 10.19 0.64
C LEU A 145 15.33 10.63 0.31
N ALA A 146 15.77 10.49 -0.95
CA ALA A 146 17.06 11.00 -1.38
C ALA A 146 17.17 12.54 -1.37
N GLN A 147 16.05 13.27 -1.41
CA GLN A 147 16.03 14.74 -1.28
C GLN A 147 15.92 15.19 0.18
N PHE A 148 15.40 14.34 1.08
CA PHE A 148 15.17 14.66 2.48
C PHE A 148 15.87 13.65 3.41
N PRO A 149 17.17 13.87 3.73
CA PRO A 149 17.96 12.92 4.54
C PRO A 149 17.41 12.67 5.95
N ASN A 150 16.66 13.63 6.50
CA ASN A 150 16.02 13.58 7.81
C ASN A 150 14.56 13.09 7.74
N MET A 151 14.08 12.64 6.59
CA MET A 151 12.75 12.03 6.43
C MET A 151 12.88 10.50 6.50
N GLN A 152 11.96 9.84 7.19
CA GLN A 152 11.89 8.39 7.30
C GLN A 152 10.53 7.84 6.87
N GLU A 153 10.54 6.57 6.44
CA GLU A 153 9.32 5.82 6.16
C GLU A 153 8.82 5.04 7.37
N HIS A 154 7.51 5.03 7.54
CA HIS A 154 6.81 4.32 8.59
C HIS A 154 5.65 3.55 7.99
N ASN A 155 5.58 2.25 8.30
CA ASN A 155 4.46 1.41 7.89
C ASN A 155 3.32 1.57 8.91
N MET A 156 2.16 2.06 8.46
CA MET A 156 0.95 2.18 9.28
C MET A 156 -0.18 1.38 8.63
N GLY A 157 -0.31 0.12 9.06
CA GLY A 157 -1.27 -0.82 8.48
C GLY A 157 -0.97 -1.11 7.02
N ARG A 158 -1.89 -0.71 6.12
CA ARG A 158 -1.73 -0.84 4.65
C ARG A 158 -1.05 0.37 4.01
N ASP A 159 -0.88 1.46 4.76
CA ASP A 159 -0.32 2.71 4.27
C ASP A 159 1.16 2.85 4.64
N ILE A 160 1.90 3.54 3.78
CA ILE A 160 3.27 3.99 4.04
C ILE A 160 3.21 5.49 4.25
N ILE A 161 3.74 5.94 5.37
CA ILE A 161 3.80 7.33 5.77
C ILE A 161 5.26 7.80 5.78
N LEU A 162 5.50 9.02 5.33
CA LEU A 162 6.77 9.70 5.40
C LEU A 162 6.67 10.83 6.44
N ALA A 163 7.61 10.85 7.38
CA ALA A 163 7.67 11.84 8.46
C ALA A 163 9.14 12.22 8.75
N PHE A 164 9.37 13.44 9.19
CA PHE A 164 10.70 13.91 9.59
C PHE A 164 11.09 13.36 10.97
N GLU A 165 12.37 13.07 11.18
CA GLU A 165 12.87 12.46 12.42
C GLU A 165 12.55 13.30 13.67
N ASP A 166 12.67 14.61 13.54
CA ASP A 166 12.45 15.58 14.62
C ASP A 166 11.00 15.60 15.11
N ASP A 167 10.07 15.10 14.28
CA ASP A 167 8.62 15.21 14.44
C ASP A 167 7.92 13.85 14.65
N LYS A 168 8.68 12.75 14.77
CA LYS A 168 8.14 11.36 14.77
C LYS A 168 7.04 11.10 15.81
N GLY A 169 7.16 11.66 17.00
CA GLY A 169 6.18 11.45 18.08
C GLY A 169 4.82 12.08 17.75
N ASP A 170 4.84 13.35 17.37
CA ASP A 170 3.64 14.11 17.00
C ASP A 170 3.03 13.59 15.70
N ALA A 171 3.88 13.16 14.76
CA ALA A 171 3.46 12.53 13.50
C ALA A 171 2.72 11.20 13.71
N LEU A 172 3.22 10.34 14.60
CA LEU A 172 2.58 9.06 14.94
C LEU A 172 1.28 9.26 15.72
N ALA A 173 1.25 10.20 16.68
CA ALA A 173 0.04 10.53 17.42
C ALA A 173 -1.08 10.97 16.47
N LYS A 174 -0.78 11.92 15.57
CA LYS A 174 -1.74 12.44 14.58
C LYS A 174 -2.21 11.39 13.57
N ALA A 175 -1.34 10.48 13.16
CA ALA A 175 -1.71 9.40 12.25
C ALA A 175 -2.61 8.33 12.92
N CYS A 176 -2.53 8.19 14.25
CA CYS A 176 -3.39 7.33 15.05
C CYS A 176 -4.74 7.97 15.40
N GLU A 177 -4.84 9.31 15.44
CA GLU A 177 -6.07 10.05 15.81
C GLU A 177 -7.24 9.92 14.83
N TYR A 178 -7.05 9.36 13.63
CA TYR A 178 -8.09 9.28 12.58
C TYR A 178 -8.63 7.88 12.30
N ASP A 179 -8.31 6.87 13.13
CA ASP A 179 -8.85 5.52 12.97
C ASP A 179 -10.15 5.34 13.75
N HIS A 180 -11.25 5.87 13.22
CA HIS A 180 -12.60 5.75 13.81
C HIS A 180 -13.03 4.30 14.05
N ASP A 181 -12.52 3.34 13.27
CA ASP A 181 -12.81 1.93 13.47
C ASP A 181 -12.12 1.41 14.75
N ASN A 182 -10.90 1.88 15.02
CA ASN A 182 -10.18 1.56 16.24
C ASN A 182 -10.85 2.16 17.48
N ASP A 183 -11.31 3.41 17.41
CA ASP A 183 -12.10 4.04 18.47
C ASP A 183 -13.40 3.27 18.74
N ALA A 184 -14.10 2.86 17.68
CA ALA A 184 -15.31 2.04 17.80
C ALA A 184 -15.02 0.69 18.48
N VAL A 185 -13.89 0.05 18.17
CA VAL A 185 -13.45 -1.20 18.82
C VAL A 185 -13.10 -0.97 20.28
N HIS A 186 -12.43 0.14 20.63
CA HIS A 186 -12.14 0.49 22.02
C HIS A 186 -13.42 0.75 22.83
N LEU A 187 -14.38 1.48 22.27
CA LEU A 187 -15.69 1.72 22.88
C LEU A 187 -16.45 0.41 23.11
N LEU A 188 -16.48 -0.47 22.10
CA LEU A 188 -17.11 -1.79 22.22
C LEU A 188 -16.47 -2.60 23.35
N ARG A 189 -15.12 -2.63 23.43
CA ARG A 189 -14.40 -3.36 24.48
C ARG A 189 -14.70 -2.81 25.87
N ALA A 190 -14.70 -1.48 26.03
CA ALA A 190 -15.07 -0.83 27.29
C ALA A 190 -16.50 -1.19 27.71
N ALA A 191 -17.46 -1.10 26.78
CA ALA A 191 -18.85 -1.47 27.03
C ALA A 191 -19.00 -2.94 27.41
N GLN A 192 -18.29 -3.86 26.76
CA GLN A 192 -18.32 -5.29 27.08
C GLN A 192 -17.75 -5.60 28.47
N ILE A 193 -16.66 -4.95 28.86
CA ILE A 193 -16.05 -5.10 30.19
C ILE A 193 -17.03 -4.63 31.26
N VAL A 194 -17.57 -3.42 31.11
CA VAL A 194 -18.49 -2.84 32.09
C VAL A 194 -19.81 -3.61 32.15
N ARG A 195 -20.40 -3.99 31.01
CA ARG A 195 -21.63 -4.78 30.97
C ARG A 195 -21.46 -6.14 31.65
N ARG A 196 -20.33 -6.82 31.40
CA ARG A 196 -20.03 -8.09 32.07
C ARG A 196 -20.01 -7.90 33.58
N ASP A 197 -19.24 -6.94 34.07
CA ASP A 197 -19.10 -6.65 35.49
C ASP A 197 -20.44 -6.27 36.16
N MET A 198 -21.27 -5.46 35.48
CA MET A 198 -22.60 -5.04 35.97
C MET A 198 -23.55 -6.21 36.25
N PHE A 199 -23.49 -7.26 35.43
CA PHE A 199 -24.47 -8.36 35.43
C PHE A 199 -23.91 -9.69 35.97
N THR A 200 -22.62 -9.75 36.32
CA THR A 200 -22.03 -10.98 36.88
C THR A 200 -22.35 -11.14 38.37
N GLU A 201 -22.55 -10.04 39.11
CA GLU A 201 -22.88 -10.09 40.53
C GLU A 201 -24.39 -9.95 40.78
N GLY A 202 -25.05 -11.08 41.03
CA GLY A 202 -26.44 -11.09 41.49
C GLY A 202 -26.52 -10.66 42.96
N GLN A 203 -26.86 -9.40 43.23
CA GLN A 203 -27.17 -8.97 44.59
C GLN A 203 -28.59 -9.42 44.97
N GLY A 204 -28.69 -10.56 45.64
CA GLY A 204 -29.92 -11.00 46.28
C GLY A 204 -30.21 -10.18 47.53
N PHE A 205 -31.48 -9.76 47.71
CA PHE A 205 -31.90 -9.07 48.93
C PHE A 205 -31.93 -10.06 50.10
N THR A 206 -31.12 -9.80 51.13
CA THR A 206 -30.98 -10.67 52.31
C THR A 206 -31.91 -10.27 53.48
N GLY A 207 -32.91 -9.42 53.23
CA GLY A 207 -33.88 -8.97 54.24
C GLY A 207 -33.51 -7.69 54.99
N SER A 208 -32.33 -7.12 54.74
CA SER A 208 -31.90 -5.83 55.31
C SER A 208 -30.92 -5.11 54.37
N PHE A 209 -30.74 -3.80 54.58
CA PHE A 209 -29.75 -2.99 53.86
C PHE A 209 -28.54 -2.71 54.76
N SER A 210 -27.35 -2.82 54.19
CA SER A 210 -26.12 -2.41 54.88
C SER A 210 -25.93 -0.88 54.83
N ASP A 211 -25.12 -0.34 55.75
CA ASP A 211 -24.84 1.11 55.82
C ASP A 211 -24.29 1.69 54.50
N LYS A 212 -23.63 0.86 53.70
CA LYS A 212 -23.06 1.21 52.39
C LYS A 212 -23.81 0.60 51.21
N CYS A 213 -25.06 0.18 51.41
CA CYS A 213 -25.87 -0.45 50.36
C CYS A 213 -25.97 0.40 49.09
N GLN A 214 -26.06 1.73 49.24
CA GLN A 214 -26.10 2.68 48.12
C GLN A 214 -24.76 2.72 47.39
N GLU A 215 -23.64 2.86 48.10
CA GLU A 215 -22.30 2.86 47.52
C GLU A 215 -21.94 1.53 46.86
N ASN A 216 -22.44 0.42 47.40
CA ASN A 216 -22.16 -0.93 46.91
C ASN A 216 -23.21 -1.43 45.91
N SER A 217 -24.19 -0.60 45.56
CA SER A 217 -25.26 -0.96 44.62
C SER A 217 -24.77 -1.13 43.18
N VAL A 218 -23.61 -0.58 42.85
CA VAL A 218 -23.01 -0.58 41.51
C VAL A 218 -21.57 -1.06 41.54
N SER A 219 -21.09 -1.61 40.44
CA SER A 219 -19.75 -2.16 40.36
C SER A 219 -18.67 -1.08 40.25
N THR A 220 -17.46 -1.41 40.69
CA THR A 220 -16.33 -0.47 40.66
C THR A 220 -15.96 -0.04 39.24
N LEU A 221 -16.09 -0.92 38.23
CA LEU A 221 -15.77 -0.56 36.85
C LEU A 221 -16.79 0.41 36.25
N LEU A 222 -18.09 0.21 36.52
CA LEU A 222 -19.12 1.15 36.08
C LEU A 222 -18.92 2.53 36.74
N MET A 223 -18.65 2.55 38.05
CA MET A 223 -18.33 3.78 38.77
C MET A 223 -17.09 4.47 38.19
N THR A 224 -16.04 3.71 37.92
CA THR A 224 -14.80 4.24 37.35
C THR A 224 -15.02 4.85 35.97
N LEU A 225 -15.81 4.19 35.11
CA LEU A 225 -16.15 4.70 33.79
C LEU A 225 -16.96 6.01 33.88
N VAL A 226 -18.01 6.05 34.69
CA VAL A 226 -18.84 7.26 34.84
C VAL A 226 -18.03 8.42 35.41
N SER A 227 -17.18 8.17 36.41
CA SER A 227 -16.27 9.20 36.93
C SER A 227 -15.30 9.69 35.85
N MET A 228 -14.72 8.81 35.04
CA MET A 228 -13.85 9.23 33.92
C MET A 228 -14.59 10.08 32.89
N ILE A 229 -15.89 9.82 32.65
CA ILE A 229 -16.71 10.62 31.74
C ILE A 229 -17.02 12.01 32.30
N LEU A 230 -17.33 12.11 33.60
CA LEU A 230 -17.77 13.37 34.22
C LEU A 230 -16.61 14.26 34.66
N GLU A 231 -15.54 13.67 35.16
CA GLU A 231 -14.43 14.37 35.84
C GLU A 231 -13.10 14.19 35.12
N GLY A 232 -13.03 13.31 34.12
CA GLY A 232 -11.79 12.93 33.44
C GLY A 232 -10.97 11.86 34.18
N PRO A 233 -9.96 11.27 33.53
CA PRO A 233 -9.04 10.34 34.17
C PRO A 233 -8.06 11.09 35.09
N SER A 234 -8.04 10.75 36.37
CA SER A 234 -7.10 11.30 37.36
C SER A 234 -6.41 10.20 38.17
N ILE A 235 -5.12 10.42 38.46
CA ILE A 235 -4.22 9.58 39.26
C ILE A 235 -3.85 10.25 40.59
N ASP A 236 -3.81 11.59 40.64
CA ASP A 236 -3.17 12.36 41.71
C ASP A 236 -4.09 12.72 42.89
N SER A 237 -5.35 12.32 42.85
CA SER A 237 -6.31 12.55 43.93
C SER A 237 -7.07 11.27 44.30
N PRO A 238 -7.20 10.92 45.59
CA PRO A 238 -8.08 9.82 45.99
C PRO A 238 -9.49 10.14 45.51
N ARG A 239 -10.01 9.33 44.58
CA ARG A 239 -11.32 9.53 43.95
C ARG A 239 -12.40 9.47 45.03
N GLN A 240 -12.84 10.63 45.51
CA GLN A 240 -14.11 10.70 46.24
C GLN A 240 -15.20 10.35 45.26
N ARG A 241 -16.00 9.33 45.58
CA ARG A 241 -17.15 8.95 44.76
C ARG A 241 -18.11 10.13 44.72
N SER A 242 -18.16 10.85 43.60
CA SER A 242 -19.09 11.98 43.50
C SER A 242 -20.52 11.45 43.49
N ALA A 243 -21.41 12.13 44.21
CA ALA A 243 -22.82 11.78 44.28
C ALA A 243 -23.44 11.69 42.87
N ALA A 244 -23.03 12.60 41.96
CA ALA A 244 -23.43 12.59 40.56
C ALA A 244 -22.98 11.30 39.84
N SER A 245 -21.73 10.87 40.00
CA SER A 245 -21.24 9.63 39.39
C SER A 245 -22.00 8.42 39.90
N LEU A 246 -22.28 8.37 41.21
CA LEU A 246 -23.03 7.27 41.83
C LEU A 246 -24.45 7.21 41.30
N THR A 247 -25.16 8.33 41.27
CA THR A 247 -26.54 8.38 40.76
C THR A 247 -26.62 7.96 39.30
N ILE A 248 -25.71 8.42 38.44
CA ILE A 248 -25.70 8.05 37.01
C ILE A 248 -25.36 6.56 36.84
N ALA A 249 -24.38 6.05 37.59
CA ALA A 249 -24.05 4.62 37.57
C ALA A 249 -25.23 3.75 38.02
N GLN A 250 -25.96 4.17 39.06
CA GLN A 250 -27.16 3.47 39.53
C GLN A 250 -28.25 3.49 38.45
N LEU A 251 -28.49 4.64 37.82
CA LEU A 251 -29.43 4.75 36.70
C LEU A 251 -29.06 3.81 35.56
N LEU A 252 -27.79 3.76 35.16
CA LEU A 252 -27.33 2.83 34.12
C LEU A 252 -27.57 1.38 34.55
N LYS A 253 -27.16 0.96 35.75
CA LYS A 253 -27.32 -0.43 36.21
C LYS A 253 -28.76 -0.89 36.28
N TYR A 254 -29.66 -0.06 36.80
CA TYR A 254 -31.05 -0.45 37.05
C TYR A 254 -32.01 -0.16 35.88
N ASN A 255 -31.52 0.37 34.75
CA ASN A 255 -32.29 0.60 33.52
C ASN A 255 -31.69 -0.08 32.26
N SER A 256 -30.68 -0.95 32.42
CA SER A 256 -29.96 -1.65 31.32
C SER A 256 -30.44 -3.07 31.03
#